data_AF-A0A9X0F6Z9-F1
#
_entry.id   AF-A0A9X0F6Z9-F1
#
_cell.length_a   1.000
_cell.length_b   1.000
_cell.length_c   1.000
_cell.angle_alpha   90.00
_cell.angle_beta   90.00
_cell.angle_gamma   90.00
#
_symmetry.space_group_name_H-M   'P 1'
#
loop_
_entity.id
_entity.type
_entity.pdbx_description
1 polymer ?
#
loop_
_entity_poly.entity_id
_entity_poly.type
_entity_poly.pdbx_seq_one_letter_code
_entity_poly.pdbx_strand_id
1 'polypeptide(L)'
;MKHQKLKQKARQIEILSSLSKLEFASRRQLQAIHCLGSIRNANRILKDLRSYCHVTSHNREYVYYLNKKGMALLGIQAKERKKKHQLEHILLRNEAWMWLDYS
;
A
#
# COMPACT_ATOMS: atom_id res chain seq x y z
N MET A 1 -16.30 -15.45 -14.74
CA MET A 1 -16.50 -14.36 -13.75
C MET A 1 -15.98 -14.66 -12.33
N LYS A 2 -16.27 -15.81 -11.69
CA LYS A 2 -15.84 -16.10 -10.30
C LYS A 2 -14.31 -16.03 -10.10
N HIS A 3 -13.55 -16.59 -11.04
CA HIS A 3 -12.08 -16.65 -10.96
C HIS A 3 -11.40 -15.27 -11.02
N GLN A 4 -11.95 -14.32 -11.78
CA GLN A 4 -11.41 -12.96 -11.89
C GLN A 4 -11.58 -12.16 -10.59
N LYS A 5 -12.73 -12.33 -9.91
CA LYS A 5 -12.96 -11.72 -8.59
C LYS A 5 -12.01 -12.28 -7.53
N LEU A 6 -11.70 -13.58 -7.58
CA LEU A 6 -10.72 -14.19 -6.68
C LEU A 6 -9.31 -13.63 -6.90
N LYS A 7 -8.87 -13.53 -8.17
CA LYS A 7 -7.58 -12.91 -8.53
C LYS A 7 -7.50 -11.45 -8.06
N GLN A 8 -8.58 -10.69 -8.19
CA GLN A 8 -8.63 -9.31 -7.70
C GLN A 8 -8.48 -9.25 -6.17
N LYS A 9 -9.20 -10.09 -5.42
CA LYS A 9 -9.08 -10.16 -3.96
C LYS A 9 -7.67 -10.58 -3.51
N ALA A 10 -7.07 -11.56 -4.17
CA ALA A 10 -5.70 -12.00 -3.88
C ALA A 10 -4.71 -10.83 -4.01
N ARG A 11 -4.78 -10.08 -5.13
CA ARG A 11 -3.95 -8.88 -5.33
C ARG A 11 -4.18 -7.81 -4.27
N GLN A 12 -5.44 -7.60 -3.86
CA GLN A 12 -5.74 -6.64 -2.79
C GLN A 12 -5.07 -7.06 -1.48
N ILE A 13 -5.14 -8.34 -1.11
CA ILE A 13 -4.49 -8.88 0.10
C ILE A 13 -2.96 -8.75 0.01
N GLU A 14 -2.37 -8.99 -1.16
CA GLU A 14 -0.93 -8.81 -1.39
C GLU A 14 -0.51 -7.35 -1.17
N ILE A 15 -1.25 -6.39 -1.74
CA ILE A 15 -0.96 -4.95 -1.57
C ILE A 15 -1.09 -4.53 -0.10
N LEU A 16 -2.14 -4.99 0.58
CA LEU A 16 -2.33 -4.69 2.01
C LEU A 16 -1.23 -5.32 2.87
N SER A 17 -0.78 -6.52 2.55
CA SER A 17 0.34 -7.19 3.22
C SER A 17 1.65 -6.41 3.06
N SER A 18 1.94 -5.91 1.85
CA SER A 18 3.08 -5.02 1.61
C SER A 18 2.97 -3.73 2.42
N LEU A 19 1.80 -3.10 2.47
CA LEU A 19 1.55 -1.92 3.29
C LEU A 19 1.79 -2.17 4.78
N SER A 20 1.48 -3.37 5.29
CA SER A 20 1.80 -3.74 6.67
C SER A 20 3.31 -3.70 6.95
N LYS A 21 4.12 -4.21 6.00
CA LYS A 21 5.59 -4.24 6.12
C LYS A 21 6.22 -2.85 5.94
N LEU A 22 5.74 -2.10 4.95
CA LEU A 22 6.27 -0.78 4.58
C LEU A 22 5.88 0.32 5.57
N GLU A 23 4.87 0.09 6.40
CA GLU A 23 4.17 1.06 7.26
C GLU A 23 3.39 2.13 6.48
N PHE A 24 4.07 2.82 5.56
CA PHE A 24 3.53 3.81 4.64
C PHE A 24 4.12 3.58 3.26
N ALA A 25 3.31 3.69 2.20
CA ALA A 25 3.82 3.59 0.84
C ALA A 25 3.14 4.59 -0.08
N SER A 26 3.92 5.23 -0.95
CA SER A 26 3.38 6.08 -2.01
C SER A 26 2.72 5.23 -3.10
N ARG A 27 1.85 5.85 -3.91
CA ARG A 27 1.31 5.21 -5.11
C ARG A 27 2.41 4.65 -6.00
N ARG A 28 3.54 5.36 -6.14
CA ARG A 28 4.67 4.92 -6.99
C ARG A 28 5.35 3.67 -6.43
N GLN A 29 5.58 3.64 -5.12
CA GLN A 29 6.16 2.46 -4.45
C GLN A 29 5.24 1.24 -4.63
N LEU A 30 3.94 1.38 -4.36
CA LEU A 30 2.98 0.29 -4.55
C LEU A 30 2.84 -0.12 -6.02
N GLN A 31 2.92 0.84 -6.95
CA GLN A 31 2.87 0.58 -8.38
C GLN A 31 4.07 -0.25 -8.85
N ALA A 32 5.27 0.07 -8.36
CA ALA A 32 6.50 -0.66 -8.68
C ALA A 32 6.51 -2.05 -8.04
N ILE A 33 6.29 -2.15 -6.72
CA ILE A 33 6.33 -3.42 -5.96
C ILE A 33 5.34 -4.45 -6.50
N HIS A 34 4.15 -4.00 -6.93
CA HIS A 34 3.09 -4.90 -7.41
C HIS A 34 2.89 -4.88 -8.93
N CYS A 35 3.81 -4.30 -9.68
CA CYS A 35 3.76 -4.22 -11.15
C CYS A 35 2.39 -3.75 -11.67
N LEU A 36 1.83 -2.67 -11.10
CA LEU A 36 0.47 -2.21 -11.40
C LEU A 36 0.33 -1.56 -12.79
N GLY A 37 1.37 -1.56 -13.62
CA GLY A 37 1.33 -1.02 -14.98
C GLY A 37 1.17 0.50 -14.99
N SER A 38 0.18 1.02 -15.73
CA SER A 38 0.00 2.47 -15.88
C SER A 38 -0.47 3.16 -14.60
N ILE A 39 -0.20 4.48 -14.51
CA ILE A 39 -0.64 5.33 -13.40
C ILE A 39 -2.18 5.26 -13.22
N ARG A 40 -2.93 5.24 -14.32
CA ARG A 40 -4.39 5.13 -14.29
C ARG A 40 -4.84 3.80 -13.68
N ASN A 41 -4.20 2.70 -14.05
CA ASN A 41 -4.53 1.38 -13.49
C ASN A 41 -4.17 1.31 -12.00
N ALA A 42 -2.99 1.81 -11.61
CA ALA A 42 -2.58 1.88 -10.22
C ALA A 42 -3.59 2.68 -9.39
N ASN A 43 -3.98 3.88 -9.83
CA ASN A 43 -4.97 4.70 -9.14
C ASN A 43 -6.33 4.00 -9.01
N ARG A 44 -6.78 3.29 -10.04
CA ARG A 44 -8.02 2.51 -9.99
C ARG A 44 -7.95 1.42 -8.92
N ILE A 45 -6.90 0.59 -8.95
CA ILE A 45 -6.71 -0.51 -7.99
C ILE A 45 -6.58 0.03 -6.55
N LEU A 46 -5.78 1.08 -6.35
CA LEU A 46 -5.58 1.67 -5.03
C LEU A 46 -6.82 2.41 -4.50
N LYS A 47 -7.72 2.85 -5.39
CA LYS A 47 -9.01 3.42 -4.99
C LYS A 47 -9.89 2.36 -4.33
N ASP A 48 -9.89 1.13 -4.84
CA ASP A 48 -10.66 0.01 -4.27
C ASP A 48 -10.16 -0.40 -2.87
N LEU A 49 -8.92 -0.06 -2.52
CA LEU A 49 -8.32 -0.37 -1.21
C LEU A 49 -8.65 0.66 -0.12
N ARG A 50 -9.28 1.79 -0.46
CA ARG A 50 -9.52 2.90 0.50
C ARG A 50 -10.39 2.51 1.69
N SER A 51 -11.21 1.46 1.61
CA SER A 51 -11.95 0.94 2.77
C SER A 51 -11.04 0.32 3.84
N TYR A 52 -9.84 -0.14 3.45
CA TYR A 52 -8.86 -0.82 4.30
C TYR A 52 -7.62 0.04 4.60
N CYS A 53 -7.52 1.21 3.98
CA CYS A 53 -6.40 2.12 4.12
C CYS A 53 -6.85 3.52 4.53
N HIS A 54 -6.03 4.20 5.31
CA HIS A 54 -6.00 5.65 5.28
C HIS A 54 -5.19 6.14 4.08
N VAL A 55 -5.53 7.34 3.60
CA VAL A 55 -4.81 8.00 2.50
C VAL A 55 -4.50 9.42 2.92
N THR A 56 -3.24 9.82 2.80
CA THR A 56 -2.78 11.20 2.96
C THR A 56 -2.04 11.65 1.71
N SER A 57 -1.69 12.93 1.64
CA SER A 57 -0.84 13.48 0.58
C SER A 57 0.51 13.90 1.15
N HIS A 58 1.57 13.60 0.43
CA HIS A 58 2.93 14.07 0.72
C HIS A 58 3.63 14.32 -0.63
N ASN A 59 4.29 15.47 -0.79
CA ASN A 59 4.97 15.86 -2.03
C ASN A 59 4.12 15.66 -3.30
N ARG A 60 2.84 16.04 -3.22
CA ARG A 60 1.82 15.90 -4.31
C ARG A 60 1.51 14.46 -4.72
N GLU A 61 1.87 13.47 -3.89
CA GLU A 61 1.54 12.06 -4.10
C GLU A 61 0.64 11.51 -3.00
N TYR A 62 -0.23 10.55 -3.36
CA TYR A 62 -0.98 9.80 -2.38
C TYR A 62 -0.09 8.78 -1.66
N VAL A 63 -0.19 8.78 -0.34
CA VAL A 63 0.47 7.84 0.55
C VAL A 63 -0.57 7.05 1.32
N TYR A 64 -0.42 5.74 1.30
CA TYR A 64 -1.35 4.76 1.86
C TYR A 64 -0.75 4.11 3.09
N TYR A 65 -1.59 3.81 4.08
CA TYR A 65 -1.24 3.05 5.28
C TYR A 65 -2.49 2.35 5.83
N LEU A 66 -2.31 1.23 6.54
CA LEU A 66 -3.44 0.40 6.99
C LEU A 66 -4.29 1.10 8.07
N ASN A 67 -5.60 1.10 7.88
CA ASN A 67 -6.55 1.46 8.93
C ASN A 67 -6.91 0.22 9.77
N LYS A 68 -7.73 0.39 10.82
CA LYS A 68 -8.19 -0.73 11.66
C LYS A 68 -8.82 -1.89 10.88
N LYS A 69 -9.61 -1.61 9.83
CA LYS A 69 -10.24 -2.64 8.99
C LYS A 69 -9.20 -3.42 8.17
N GLY A 70 -8.20 -2.74 7.62
CA GLY A 70 -7.10 -3.38 6.90
C GLY A 70 -6.26 -4.28 7.80
N MET A 71 -5.94 -3.81 9.02
CA MET A 71 -5.23 -4.62 10.02
C MET A 71 -6.04 -5.87 10.41
N ALA A 72 -7.34 -5.70 10.66
CA ALA A 72 -8.24 -6.81 10.99
C ALA A 72 -8.36 -7.83 9.84
N LEU A 73 -8.42 -7.37 8.59
CA LEU A 73 -8.46 -8.25 7.41
C LEU A 73 -7.20 -9.13 7.31
N LEU A 74 -6.04 -8.61 7.74
CA LEU A 74 -4.78 -9.36 7.78
C LEU A 74 -4.59 -10.17 9.07
N GLY A 75 -5.56 -10.17 9.99
CA GLY A 75 -5.45 -10.86 11.27
C GLY A 75 -4.44 -10.23 12.25
N ILE A 76 -4.03 -8.98 12.02
CA ILE A 76 -3.00 -8.32 12.83
C ILE A 76 -3.64 -7.65 14.05
N GLN A 77 -3.36 -8.18 15.24
CA GLN A 77 -3.79 -7.60 16.51
C GLN A 77 -2.82 -6.49 16.95
N ALA A 78 -2.88 -5.35 16.27
CA ALA A 78 -2.10 -4.17 16.61
C ALA A 78 -2.96 -2.90 16.59
N LYS A 79 -2.48 -1.83 17.24
CA LYS A 79 -3.06 -0.50 17.10
C LYS A 79 -3.00 -0.07 15.62
N GLU A 80 -4.04 0.61 15.16
CA GLU A 80 -4.10 1.15 13.81
C GLU A 80 -2.88 2.06 13.52
N ARG A 81 -2.46 2.11 12.24
CA ARG A 81 -1.39 3.02 11.84
C ARG A 81 -1.94 4.44 11.82
N LYS A 82 -1.27 5.35 12.52
CA LYS A 82 -1.54 6.79 12.52
C LYS A 82 -0.46 7.52 11.75
N LYS A 83 -0.81 8.64 11.11
CA LYS A 83 0.16 9.49 10.40
C LYS A 83 1.31 9.86 11.36
N LYS A 84 2.55 9.67 10.91
CA LYS A 84 3.77 9.99 11.66
C LYS A 84 4.41 11.27 11.15
N HIS A 85 5.13 11.98 12.02
CA HIS A 85 5.96 13.13 11.61
C HIS A 85 7.10 12.69 10.67
N GLN A 86 7.68 11.52 10.94
CA GLN A 86 8.77 10.91 10.15
C GLN A 86 8.31 10.24 8.84
N LEU A 87 7.17 10.67 8.28
CA LEU A 87 6.60 10.06 7.07
C LEU A 87 7.62 10.02 5.92
N GLU A 88 8.33 11.12 5.71
CA GLU A 88 9.34 11.25 4.65
C GLU A 88 10.49 10.25 4.82
N HIS A 89 11.03 10.12 6.04
CA HIS A 89 12.08 9.13 6.33
C HIS A 89 11.65 7.70 6.05
N ILE A 90 10.39 7.36 6.36
CA ILE A 90 9.84 6.03 6.06
C ILE A 90 9.74 5.80 4.56
N LEU A 91 9.25 6.80 3.81
CA LEU A 91 9.16 6.71 2.35
C LEU A 91 10.55 6.56 1.72
N LEU A 92 11.54 7.34 2.16
CA LEU A 92 12.92 7.25 1.69
C LEU A 92 13.55 5.89 2.04
N ARG A 93 13.34 5.37 3.25
CA ARG A 93 13.78 4.02 3.65
C ARG A 93 13.21 2.97 2.71
N ASN A 94 11.92 3.05 2.42
CA ASN A 94 11.24 2.09 1.55
C ASN A 94 11.75 2.19 0.10
N GLU A 95 12.05 3.39 -0.38
CA GLU A 95 12.66 3.60 -1.69
C GLU A 95 14.08 3.01 -1.74
N ALA A 96 14.91 3.26 -0.74
CA ALA A 96 16.24 2.64 -0.63
C ALA A 96 16.17 1.12 -0.62
N TRP A 97 15.23 0.53 0.14
CA TRP A 97 15.02 -0.92 0.16
C TRP A 97 14.64 -1.46 -1.23
N MET A 98 13.76 -0.77 -1.97
CA MET A 98 13.40 -1.17 -3.33
C MET A 98 14.58 -1.14 -4.30
N TRP A 99 15.53 -0.23 -4.13
CA TRP A 99 16.75 -0.18 -4.96
C TRP A 99 17.75 -1.28 -4.59
N LEU A 100 17.90 -1.57 -3.29
CA LEU A 100 18.87 -2.54 -2.78
C LEU A 100 18.44 -4.00 -2.97
N ASP A 101 17.14 -4.30 -2.86
CA ASP A 101 16.59 -5.67 -3.04
C ASP A 101 16.52 -6.08 -4.53
N TYR A 102 16.86 -5.18 -5.46
CA TYR A 102 16.96 -5.41 -6.90
C TYR A 102 18.42 -5.52 -7.40
N SER A 103 19.39 -5.72 -6.50
CA SER A 103 20.83 -5.93 -6.80
C SER A 103 21.25 -7.39 -6.71
#